data_AF-A0A5J4Q7P3-F1
#
_entry.id   AF-A0A5J4Q7P3-F1
#
_cell.length_a   1.000
_cell.length_b   1.000
_cell.length_c   1.000
_cell.angle_alpha   90.00
_cell.angle_beta   90.00
_cell.angle_gamma   90.00
#
_symmetry.space_group_name_H-M   'P 1'
#
loop_
_entity.id
_entity.type
_entity.pdbx_description
1 polymer ?
#
loop_
_entity_poly.entity_id
_entity_poly.type
_entity_poly.pdbx_seq_one_letter_code
_entity_poly.pdbx_strand_id
1 'polypeptide(L)'
;IRLNAKDKNEEEINENYEKTVEGFKWNLIKEQLAKRNDIKIENENLLDAARDSARVQFAQYGMTTVPDDIINKYADNMLKKEEVVNQLIDRALEDKLISVLKEQMKLNHKTVSLEEFDKMFA
;
A
#
# COMPACT_ATOMS: atom_id res chain seq x y z
N ILE A 1 22.62 16.09 7.19
CA ILE A 1 21.34 16.79 6.97
C ILE A 1 21.68 18.22 6.56
N ARG A 2 21.65 18.55 5.26
CA ARG A 2 21.86 19.92 4.79
C ARG A 2 20.50 20.61 4.73
N LEU A 3 20.30 21.54 5.65
CA LEU A 3 19.12 22.39 5.80
C LEU A 3 19.19 23.52 4.77
N ASN A 4 18.41 23.44 3.69
CA ASN A 4 18.16 24.54 2.76
C ASN A 4 16.65 24.69 2.53
N ALA A 5 15.92 24.97 3.61
CA ALA A 5 14.48 25.14 3.58
C ALA A 5 14.06 26.16 4.66
N LYS A 6 14.61 27.38 4.63
CA LYS A 6 14.33 28.36 5.70
C LYS A 6 13.20 29.34 5.43
N ASP A 7 12.86 29.66 4.18
CA ASP A 7 11.94 30.79 3.94
C ASP A 7 10.64 30.42 3.20
N LYS A 8 10.37 29.13 2.94
CA LYS A 8 9.07 28.63 2.45
C LYS A 8 8.33 27.73 3.45
N ASN A 9 8.86 27.57 4.67
CA ASN A 9 8.70 26.34 5.41
C ASN A 9 7.74 26.45 6.61
N GLU A 10 7.50 27.60 7.24
CA GLU A 10 6.72 27.60 8.50
C GLU A 10 5.21 27.36 8.32
N GLU A 11 4.56 27.98 7.34
CA GLU A 11 3.12 27.77 7.06
C GLU A 11 2.87 26.38 6.46
N GLU A 12 3.69 25.94 5.51
CA GLU A 12 3.57 24.62 4.87
C GLU A 12 3.95 23.47 5.82
N ILE A 13 4.90 23.69 6.75
CA ILE A 13 5.17 22.77 7.87
C ILE A 13 3.95 22.71 8.78
N ASN A 14 3.40 23.84 9.22
CA ASN A 14 2.26 23.82 10.15
C ASN A 14 1.02 23.16 9.54
N GLU A 15 0.71 23.43 8.26
CA GLU A 15 -0.44 22.83 7.56
C GLU A 15 -0.30 21.31 7.34
N ASN A 16 0.93 20.81 7.20
CA ASN A 16 1.19 19.39 6.95
C ASN A 16 1.73 18.63 8.18
N TYR A 17 1.98 19.32 9.29
CA TYR A 17 2.53 18.73 10.51
C TYR A 17 1.58 17.67 11.07
N GLU A 18 0.28 17.98 11.17
CA GLU A 18 -0.71 17.03 11.69
C GLU A 18 -0.82 15.78 10.83
N LYS A 19 -0.87 15.94 9.50
CA LYS A 19 -0.88 14.82 8.54
C LYS A 19 0.38 13.97 8.65
N THR A 20 1.53 14.61 8.83
CA THR A 20 2.83 13.95 9.01
C THR A 20 2.84 13.12 10.31
N VAL A 21 2.36 13.71 11.41
CA VAL A 21 2.21 13.02 12.70
C VAL A 21 1.26 11.84 12.60
N GLU A 22 0.14 11.99 11.90
CA GLU A 22 -0.82 10.91 11.66
C GLU A 22 -0.20 9.77 10.84
N GLY A 23 0.54 10.10 9.77
CA GLY A 23 1.28 9.11 8.98
C GLY A 23 2.29 8.33 9.81
N PHE A 24 3.05 9.00 10.68
CA PHE A 24 3.98 8.33 11.58
C PHE A 24 3.29 7.44 12.60
N LYS A 25 2.16 7.90 13.18
CA LYS A 25 1.35 7.07 14.08
C LYS A 25 0.85 5.81 13.37
N TRP A 26 0.38 5.95 12.13
CA TRP A 26 -0.07 4.81 11.34
C TRP A 26 1.03 3.80 11.06
N ASN A 27 2.21 4.27 10.66
CA ASN A 27 3.37 3.40 10.46
C ASN A 27 3.74 2.64 11.75
N LEU A 28 3.76 3.34 12.89
CA LEU A 28 4.03 2.71 14.19
C LEU A 28 2.97 1.66 14.55
N ILE A 29 1.68 1.95 14.32
CA ILE A 29 0.58 0.99 14.56
C ILE A 29 0.77 -0.25 13.69
N LYS A 30 1.02 -0.09 12.39
CA LYS A 30 1.26 -1.21 11.46
C LYS A 30 2.42 -2.07 11.92
N GLU A 31 3.56 -1.47 12.29
CA GLU A 31 4.72 -2.20 12.79
C GLU A 31 4.42 -3.00 14.06
N GLN A 32 3.71 -2.40 15.01
CA GLN A 32 3.34 -3.06 16.27
C GLN A 32 2.38 -4.23 16.04
N LEU A 33 1.39 -4.05 15.16
CA LEU A 33 0.46 -5.12 14.81
C LEU A 33 1.14 -6.25 14.04
N ALA A 34 2.06 -5.92 13.12
CA ALA A 34 2.85 -6.91 12.40
C ALA A 34 3.69 -7.75 13.37
N LYS A 35 4.41 -7.10 14.31
CA LYS A 35 5.18 -7.79 15.36
C LYS A 35 4.31 -8.68 16.25
N ARG A 36 3.16 -8.16 16.70
CA ARG A 36 2.23 -8.89 17.57
C ARG A 36 1.68 -10.16 16.92
N ASN A 37 1.50 -10.14 15.61
CA ASN A 37 0.95 -11.25 14.83
C ASN A 37 2.04 -12.10 14.13
N ASP A 38 3.31 -11.91 14.48
CA ASP A 38 4.47 -12.59 13.87
C ASP A 38 4.44 -12.57 12.32
N ILE A 39 4.03 -11.43 11.75
CA ILE A 39 3.94 -11.28 10.30
C ILE A 39 5.35 -11.18 9.72
N LYS A 40 5.68 -12.15 8.87
CA LYS A 40 6.91 -12.19 8.07
C LYS A 40 6.58 -12.08 6.60
N ILE A 41 7.35 -11.29 5.86
CA ILE A 41 7.19 -11.14 4.41
C ILE A 41 8.06 -12.17 3.73
N GLU A 42 7.42 -13.11 3.05
CA GLU A 42 8.07 -14.13 2.25
C GLU A 42 8.18 -13.67 0.79
N ASN A 43 9.06 -14.31 0.01
CA ASN A 43 9.25 -13.97 -1.41
C ASN A 43 7.95 -14.06 -2.23
N GLU A 44 7.07 -15.00 -1.88
CA GLU A 44 5.76 -15.15 -2.52
C GLU A 44 4.89 -13.90 -2.31
N ASN A 45 4.92 -13.31 -1.11
CA ASN A 45 4.18 -12.08 -0.81
C ASN A 45 4.70 -10.90 -1.65
N LEU A 46 6.02 -10.83 -1.88
CA LEU A 46 6.62 -9.82 -2.74
C LEU A 46 6.26 -10.02 -4.22
N LEU A 47 6.23 -11.27 -4.69
CA LEU A 47 5.86 -11.59 -6.05
C LEU A 47 4.39 -11.23 -6.33
N ASP A 48 3.50 -11.54 -5.39
CA ASP A 48 2.08 -11.20 -5.52
C ASP A 48 1.86 -9.68 -5.49
N ALA A 49 2.51 -8.96 -4.56
CA ALA A 49 2.49 -7.50 -4.54
C ALA A 49 3.03 -6.89 -5.85
N ALA A 50 4.09 -7.48 -6.42
CA ALA A 50 4.67 -7.05 -7.69
C ALA A 50 3.70 -7.27 -8.86
N ARG A 51 3.02 -8.42 -8.90
CA ARG A 51 1.99 -8.72 -9.93
C ARG A 51 0.82 -7.75 -9.85
N ASP A 52 0.35 -7.45 -8.65
CA ASP A 52 -0.77 -6.53 -8.47
C ASP A 52 -0.39 -5.11 -8.82
N SER A 53 0.81 -4.67 -8.44
CA SER A 53 1.36 -3.39 -8.88
C SER A 53 1.52 -3.32 -10.40
N ALA A 54 1.98 -4.40 -11.04
CA ALA A 54 2.06 -4.50 -12.49
C ALA A 54 0.68 -4.36 -13.14
N ARG A 55 -0.33 -5.09 -12.67
CA ARG A 55 -1.71 -5.00 -13.17
C ARG A 55 -2.27 -3.59 -13.06
N VAL A 56 -2.05 -2.93 -11.92
CA VAL A 56 -2.45 -1.53 -11.73
C VAL A 56 -1.76 -0.61 -12.72
N GLN A 57 -0.44 -0.75 -12.92
CA GLN A 57 0.31 0.04 -13.89
C GLN A 57 -0.20 -0.16 -15.33
N PHE A 58 -0.45 -1.40 -15.75
CA PHE A 58 -1.01 -1.67 -17.07
C PHE A 58 -2.43 -1.11 -17.23
N ALA A 59 -3.28 -1.26 -16.21
CA ALA A 59 -4.63 -0.71 -16.22
C ALA A 59 -4.63 0.82 -16.34
N GLN A 60 -3.68 1.53 -15.74
CA GLN A 60 -3.50 2.98 -15.89
C GLN A 60 -3.23 3.39 -17.35
N TYR A 61 -2.61 2.53 -18.15
CA TYR A 61 -2.42 2.72 -19.59
C TYR A 61 -3.57 2.15 -20.45
N GLY A 62 -4.69 1.77 -19.83
CA GLY A 62 -5.86 1.21 -20.52
C GLY A 62 -5.73 -0.27 -20.89
N MET A 63 -4.67 -0.95 -20.43
CA MET A 63 -4.44 -2.37 -20.68
C MET A 63 -4.99 -3.21 -19.52
N THR A 64 -6.30 -3.46 -19.50
CA THR A 64 -6.97 -4.18 -18.40
C THR A 64 -6.95 -5.70 -18.53
N THR A 65 -6.54 -6.23 -19.68
CA THR A 65 -6.59 -7.67 -20.03
C THR A 65 -5.22 -8.21 -20.41
N VAL A 66 -4.17 -7.82 -19.67
CA VAL A 66 -2.80 -8.28 -19.92
C VAL A 66 -2.64 -9.75 -19.51
N PRO A 67 -2.11 -10.61 -20.39
CA PRO A 67 -1.79 -12.00 -20.06
C PRO A 67 -0.88 -12.17 -18.83
N ASP A 68 -1.14 -13.20 -18.03
CA ASP A 68 -0.40 -13.44 -16.77
C ASP A 68 1.10 -13.70 -16.98
N ASP A 69 1.51 -14.27 -18.11
CA ASP A 69 2.92 -14.47 -18.45
C ASP A 69 3.68 -13.14 -18.60
N ILE A 70 3.03 -12.14 -19.20
CA ILE A 70 3.57 -10.77 -19.31
C ILE A 70 3.63 -10.11 -17.94
N ILE A 71 2.55 -10.24 -17.14
CA ILE A 71 2.51 -9.72 -15.77
C ILE A 71 3.62 -10.32 -14.91
N ASN A 72 3.79 -11.65 -14.96
CA ASN A 72 4.83 -12.37 -14.21
C ASN A 72 6.23 -11.88 -14.59
N LYS A 73 6.52 -11.78 -15.89
CA LYS A 73 7.83 -11.30 -16.35
C LYS A 73 8.10 -9.85 -15.94
N TYR A 74 7.07 -9.00 -15.93
CA TYR A 74 7.22 -7.62 -15.47
C TYR A 74 7.45 -7.56 -13.95
N ALA A 75 6.68 -8.30 -13.17
CA ALA A 75 6.83 -8.43 -11.72
C ALA A 75 8.25 -8.91 -11.35
N ASP A 76 8.79 -9.92 -12.03
CA ASP A 76 10.16 -10.38 -11.83
C ASP A 76 11.21 -9.29 -12.09
N ASN A 77 10.96 -8.41 -13.06
CA ASN A 77 11.85 -7.28 -13.35
C ASN A 77 11.71 -6.15 -12.31
N MET A 78 10.53 -5.98 -11.70
CA MET A 78 10.34 -5.06 -10.58
C MET A 78 11.16 -5.49 -9.37
N LEU A 79 11.16 -6.79 -9.05
CA LEU A 79 11.90 -7.35 -7.92
C LEU A 79 13.43 -7.25 -8.04
N LYS A 80 13.95 -6.91 -9.23
CA LYS A 80 15.39 -6.64 -9.43
C LYS A 80 15.80 -5.22 -9.04
N LYS A 81 14.83 -4.32 -8.82
CA LYS A 81 15.08 -2.92 -8.48
C LYS A 81 14.85 -2.72 -6.99
N GLU A 82 15.93 -2.49 -6.24
CA GLU A 82 15.90 -2.36 -4.78
C GLU A 82 14.88 -1.33 -4.27
N GLU A 83 14.81 -0.16 -4.92
CA GLU A 83 13.82 0.88 -4.58
C GLU A 83 12.38 0.38 -4.69
N VAL A 84 12.09 -0.41 -5.74
CA VAL A 84 10.77 -0.99 -5.97
C VAL A 84 10.50 -2.10 -4.96
N VAL A 85 11.50 -2.92 -4.64
CA VAL A 85 11.37 -3.99 -3.63
C VAL A 85 10.97 -3.42 -2.28
N ASN A 86 11.55 -2.30 -1.85
CA ASN A 86 11.19 -1.66 -0.58
C ASN A 86 9.70 -1.25 -0.55
N GLN A 87 9.19 -0.65 -1.64
CA GLN A 87 7.78 -0.30 -1.75
C GLN A 87 6.85 -1.52 -1.77
N LEU A 88 7.31 -2.62 -2.37
CA LEU A 88 6.56 -3.88 -2.42
C LEU A 88 6.53 -4.59 -1.06
N ILE A 89 7.58 -4.47 -0.24
CA ILE A 89 7.60 -4.97 1.13
C ILE A 89 6.49 -4.30 1.94
N ASP A 90 6.39 -2.97 1.89
CA ASP A 90 5.35 -2.24 2.63
C ASP A 90 3.94 -2.65 2.20
N ARG A 91 3.73 -2.82 0.89
CA ARG A 91 2.44 -3.23 0.32
C ARG A 91 2.08 -4.66 0.73
N ALA A 92 3.02 -5.58 0.60
CA ALA A 92 2.86 -6.96 1.04
C ALA A 92 2.58 -7.06 2.55
N LEU A 93 3.20 -6.20 3.36
CA LEU A 93 2.94 -6.11 4.80
C LEU A 93 1.52 -5.65 5.09
N GLU A 94 1.04 -4.60 4.41
CA GLU A 94 -0.33 -4.12 4.57
C GLU A 94 -1.35 -5.19 4.20
N ASP A 95 -1.18 -5.85 3.05
CA ASP A 95 -2.11 -6.89 2.59
C ASP A 95 -2.17 -8.10 3.55
N LYS A 96 -1.01 -8.54 4.03
CA LYS A 96 -0.92 -9.63 5.01
C LYS A 96 -1.50 -9.23 6.35
N LEU A 97 -1.24 -8.00 6.81
CA LEU A 97 -1.81 -7.48 8.05
C LEU A 97 -3.33 -7.39 7.98
N ILE A 98 -3.89 -6.86 6.88
CA ILE A 98 -5.34 -6.81 6.67
C ILE A 98 -5.95 -8.22 6.71
N SER A 99 -5.30 -9.19 6.06
CA SER A 99 -5.77 -10.57 6.01
C SER A 99 -5.84 -11.18 7.42
N VAL A 100 -4.78 -11.04 8.21
CA VAL A 100 -4.74 -11.54 9.60
C VAL A 100 -5.78 -10.84 10.48
N LEU A 101 -5.92 -9.51 10.36
CA LEU A 101 -6.89 -8.76 11.16
C LEU A 101 -8.34 -9.16 10.82
N LYS A 102 -8.65 -9.43 9.54
CA LYS A 102 -9.98 -9.90 9.13
C LYS A 102 -10.35 -11.25 9.78
N GLU A 103 -9.39 -12.12 10.04
CA GLU A 103 -9.61 -13.39 10.73
C GLU A 103 -9.87 -13.21 12.24
N GLN A 104 -9.33 -12.14 12.84
CA GLN A 104 -9.44 -11.83 14.27
C GLN A 104 -10.67 -10.98 14.61
N MET A 105 -11.34 -10.42 13.59
CA MET A 105 -12.41 -9.45 13.75
C MET A 105 -13.73 -9.97 13.19
N LYS A 106 -14.84 -9.59 13.82
CA LYS A 106 -16.17 -9.86 13.26
C LYS A 106 -16.43 -8.93 12.08
N LEU A 107 -16.54 -9.51 10.88
CA LEU A 107 -16.90 -8.77 9.68
C LEU A 107 -18.41 -8.59 9.61
N ASN A 108 -18.85 -7.34 9.46
CA ASN A 108 -20.25 -7.01 9.23
C ASN A 108 -20.44 -6.69 7.74
N HIS A 109 -21.11 -7.58 7.01
CA HIS A 109 -21.38 -7.40 5.60
C HIS A 109 -22.69 -6.60 5.42
N LYS A 110 -22.61 -5.49 4.68
CA LYS A 110 -23.76 -4.65 4.34
C LYS A 110 -23.92 -4.62 2.82
N THR A 111 -25.11 -4.98 2.34
CA THR A 111 -25.49 -4.76 0.96
C THR A 111 -25.85 -3.29 0.76
N VAL A 112 -25.29 -2.66 -0.26
CA VAL A 112 -25.56 -1.28 -0.65
C VAL A 112 -25.98 -1.23 -2.12
N SER A 113 -26.78 -0.24 -2.50
CA SER A 113 -27.08 0.01 -3.91
C SER A 113 -25.90 0.68 -4.62
N LEU A 114 -25.90 0.64 -5.96
CA LEU A 114 -24.90 1.36 -6.75
C LEU A 114 -24.92 2.87 -6.44
N GLU A 115 -26.12 3.44 -6.30
CA GLU A 115 -26.29 4.86 -5.94
C GLU A 115 -25.71 5.20 -4.57
N GLU A 116 -25.88 4.32 -3.58
CA GLU A 116 -25.27 4.49 -2.25
C GLU A 116 -23.75 4.38 -2.29
N PHE A 117 -23.21 3.49 -3.12
CA PHE A 117 -21.78 3.33 -3.31
C PHE A 117 -21.17 4.55 -4.00
N ASP A 118 -21.79 5.06 -5.06
CA ASP A 118 -21.31 6.25 -5.79
C ASP A 118 -21.25 7.49 -4.87
N LYS A 119 -22.21 7.64 -3.95
CA LYS A 119 -22.22 8.71 -2.94
C LYS A 119 -21.06 8.66 -1.94
N MET A 120 -20.35 7.54 -1.81
CA MET A 120 -19.18 7.43 -0.92
C MET A 120 -17.91 8.03 -1.54
N PHE A 121 -17.87 8.19 -2.86
CA PHE A 121 -16.69 8.65 -3.61
C PHE A 121 -16.92 9.95 -4.40
N ALA A 122 -18.16 10.45 -4.40
CA ALA A 122 -18.56 11.76 -4.92
C ALA A 122 -18.32 12.88 -3.89
#